data_AF-Q3AXP9-F1
#
_entry.id   AF-Q3AXP9-F1
#
_cell.length_a   1.000
_cell.length_b   1.000
_cell.length_c   1.000
_cell.angle_alpha   90.00
_cell.angle_beta   90.00
_cell.angle_gamma   90.00
#
_symmetry.space_group_name_H-M   'P 1'
#
loop_
_entity.id
_entity.type
_entity.pdbx_description
1 polymer ?
#
loop_
_entity_poly.entity_id
_entity_poly.type
_entity_poly.pdbx_seq_one_letter_code
_entity_poly.pdbx_strand_id
1 'polypeptide(L)'
;MENDFDYSGQILFMDVREYLPTIDPESLSKKHALQILLYIMNQKENFHDRGHEENNEETAWVNGYLLKLVPDTNQDGMQRFLVQCIGSSVDKIALLK
;
A
#
# COMPACT_ATOMS: atom_id res chain seq x y z
N MET A 1 -19.36 11.77 -9.34
CA MET A 1 -18.39 10.68 -9.20
C MET A 1 -17.09 11.38 -8.87
N GLU A 2 -16.81 11.57 -7.59
CA GLU A 2 -15.52 12.14 -7.18
C GLU A 2 -14.44 11.19 -7.69
N ASN A 3 -13.37 11.74 -8.27
CA ASN A 3 -12.26 10.98 -8.83
C ASN A 3 -11.75 9.97 -7.80
N ASP A 4 -12.12 8.69 -7.95
CA ASP A 4 -11.49 7.60 -7.22
C ASP A 4 -10.03 7.59 -7.66
N PHE A 5 -9.16 8.17 -6.83
CA PHE A 5 -7.73 8.09 -7.01
C PHE A 5 -7.36 6.61 -7.16
N ASP A 6 -6.56 6.27 -8.16
CA ASP A 6 -6.14 4.89 -8.36
C ASP A 6 -5.15 4.50 -7.25
N TYR A 7 -5.57 3.62 -6.33
CA TYR A 7 -4.73 3.11 -5.25
C TYR A 7 -3.94 1.85 -5.62
N SER A 8 -3.94 1.44 -6.89
CA SER A 8 -3.06 0.35 -7.35
C SER A 8 -1.62 0.81 -7.50
N GLY A 9 -0.69 -0.13 -7.48
CA GLY A 9 0.74 0.16 -7.65
C GLY A 9 1.58 -1.08 -7.40
N GLN A 10 2.89 -0.93 -7.58
CA GLN A 10 3.84 -2.01 -7.33
C GLN A 10 5.21 -1.46 -6.98
N ILE A 11 6.04 -2.29 -6.37
CA ILE A 11 7.46 -2.01 -6.13
C ILE A 11 8.24 -3.33 -6.09
N LEU A 12 9.41 -3.40 -6.72
CA LEU A 12 10.25 -4.59 -6.62
C LEU A 12 10.89 -4.68 -5.24
N PHE A 13 11.22 -5.90 -4.80
CA PHE A 13 11.94 -6.08 -3.53
C PHE A 13 13.33 -5.42 -3.55
N MET A 14 13.95 -5.32 -4.72
CA MET A 14 15.23 -4.60 -4.87
C MET A 14 15.03 -3.08 -4.68
N ASP A 15 13.97 -2.52 -5.24
CA ASP A 15 13.64 -1.09 -5.07
C ASP A 15 13.29 -0.77 -3.61
N VAL A 16 12.59 -1.68 -2.89
CA VAL A 16 12.36 -1.50 -1.44
C VAL A 16 13.70 -1.35 -0.71
N ARG A 17 14.68 -2.20 -1.01
CA ARG A 17 16.00 -2.14 -0.37
C ARG A 17 16.81 -0.91 -0.79
N GLU A 18 16.61 -0.41 -2.00
CA GLU A 18 17.29 0.77 -2.52
C GLU A 18 16.73 2.07 -1.90
N TYR A 19 15.40 2.24 -1.93
CA TYR A 19 14.75 3.49 -1.55
C TYR A 19 14.26 3.52 -0.09
N LEU A 20 14.07 2.35 0.52
CA LEU A 20 13.65 2.17 1.92
C LEU A 20 14.63 1.22 2.64
N PRO A 21 15.93 1.54 2.74
CA PRO A 21 17.00 0.60 3.09
C PRO A 21 16.92 0.00 4.49
N THR A 22 16.06 0.53 5.37
CA THR A 22 15.80 -0.03 6.70
C THR A 22 14.72 -1.12 6.70
N ILE A 23 14.09 -1.38 5.55
CA ILE A 23 12.97 -2.33 5.42
C ILE A 23 13.46 -3.58 4.67
N ASP A 24 13.28 -4.74 5.31
CA ASP A 24 13.43 -6.04 4.66
C ASP A 24 12.07 -6.49 4.09
N PRO A 25 11.90 -6.59 2.76
CA PRO A 25 10.59 -6.90 2.16
C PRO A 25 10.09 -8.32 2.49
N GLU A 26 10.94 -9.21 2.98
CA GLU A 26 10.58 -10.56 3.41
C GLU A 26 10.11 -10.61 4.88
N SER A 27 10.32 -9.54 5.65
CA SER A 27 9.97 -9.47 7.07
C SER A 27 9.43 -8.09 7.44
N LEU A 28 8.16 -7.86 7.12
CA LEU A 28 7.50 -6.58 7.38
C LEU A 28 7.00 -6.48 8.82
N SER A 29 7.19 -5.31 9.42
CA SER A 29 6.40 -4.86 10.56
C SER A 29 5.18 -4.07 10.06
N LYS A 30 4.21 -3.80 10.93
CA LYS A 30 3.05 -2.94 10.60
C LYS A 30 3.46 -1.57 10.08
N LYS A 31 4.50 -1.00 10.68
CA LYS A 31 5.10 0.27 10.25
C LYS A 31 5.73 0.17 8.86
N HIS A 32 6.43 -0.93 8.57
CA HIS A 32 7.04 -1.15 7.25
C HIS A 32 5.98 -1.23 6.15
N ALA A 33 4.86 -1.94 6.39
CA ALA A 33 3.77 -2.04 5.43
C ALA A 33 3.20 -0.66 5.06
N LEU A 34 2.93 0.18 6.08
CA LEU A 34 2.50 1.56 5.87
C LEU A 34 3.53 2.39 5.10
N GLN A 35 4.81 2.32 5.47
CA GLN A 35 5.87 3.08 4.81
C GLN A 35 6.02 2.71 3.33
N ILE A 36 5.97 1.42 2.98
CA ILE A 36 5.99 0.97 1.58
C ILE A 36 4.76 1.50 0.83
N LEU A 37 3.56 1.35 1.40
CA LEU A 37 2.32 1.81 0.76
C LEU A 37 2.36 3.33 0.50
N LEU A 38 2.77 4.13 1.48
CA LEU A 38 2.93 5.57 1.32
C LEU A 38 4.00 5.90 0.28
N TYR A 39 5.13 5.19 0.25
CA TYR A 39 6.16 5.40 -0.77
C TYR A 39 5.59 5.23 -2.17
N ILE A 40 4.87 4.12 -2.42
CA ILE A 40 4.23 3.83 -3.72
C ILE A 40 3.22 4.93 -4.08
N MET A 41 2.34 5.32 -3.16
CA MET A 41 1.33 6.33 -3.42
C MET A 41 1.93 7.71 -3.70
N ASN A 42 3.00 8.09 -3.00
CA ASN A 42 3.70 9.36 -3.23
C ASN A 42 4.40 9.44 -4.60
N GLN A 43 4.59 8.33 -5.31
CA GLN A 43 5.09 8.35 -6.70
C GLN A 43 4.00 8.73 -7.72
N LYS A 44 2.72 8.69 -7.33
CA LYS A 44 1.60 8.91 -8.25
C LYS A 44 1.23 10.39 -8.31
N GLU A 45 1.02 10.88 -9.52
CA GLU A 45 0.50 12.23 -9.72
C GLU A 45 -0.85 12.41 -9.00
N ASN A 46 -1.04 13.58 -8.41
CA ASN A 46 -2.25 13.94 -7.65
C ASN A 46 -2.48 13.19 -6.33
N PHE A 47 -1.55 12.34 -5.88
CA PHE A 47 -1.62 11.83 -4.52
C PHE A 47 -1.41 12.96 -3.52
N HIS A 48 -2.37 13.10 -2.60
CA HIS A 48 -2.26 14.01 -1.46
C HIS A 48 -2.57 13.19 -0.22
N ASP A 49 -1.61 13.09 0.70
CA ASP A 49 -1.82 12.43 1.98
C ASP A 49 -2.79 13.25 2.85
N ARG A 50 -3.95 12.64 3.15
CA ARG A 50 -5.04 13.21 3.96
C ARG A 50 -5.22 12.45 5.28
N GLY A 51 -4.34 11.49 5.57
CA GLY A 51 -4.37 10.68 6.77
C GLY A 51 -4.11 9.21 6.48
N HIS A 52 -3.37 8.57 7.38
CA HIS A 52 -3.00 7.17 7.28
C HIS A 52 -2.81 6.54 8.66
N GLU A 53 -2.94 5.22 8.74
CA GLU A 53 -2.84 4.48 9.99
C GLU A 53 -2.24 3.08 9.77
N GLU A 54 -1.38 2.64 10.70
CA GLU A 54 -0.90 1.26 10.74
C GLU A 54 -2.06 0.29 11.00
N ASN A 55 -2.03 -0.92 10.41
CA ASN A 55 -3.04 -1.96 10.68
C ASN A 55 -2.38 -3.29 11.04
N ASN A 56 -1.72 -3.93 10.08
CA ASN A 56 -0.96 -5.17 10.29
C ASN A 56 0.24 -5.27 9.33
N GLU A 57 0.93 -6.41 9.32
CA GLU A 57 2.17 -6.64 8.55
C GLU A 57 1.96 -6.61 7.03
N GLU A 58 0.72 -6.69 6.56
CA GLU A 58 0.38 -6.71 5.13
C GLU A 58 -0.47 -5.50 4.70
N THR A 59 -1.07 -4.76 5.64
CA THR A 59 -2.10 -3.75 5.33
C THR A 59 -1.94 -2.48 6.13
N ALA A 60 -2.39 -1.37 5.54
CA ALA A 60 -2.48 -0.06 6.19
C ALA A 60 -3.65 0.76 5.64
N TRP A 61 -4.12 1.72 6.43
CA TRP A 61 -5.10 2.71 5.98
C TRP A 61 -4.39 3.89 5.34
N VAL A 62 -4.85 4.31 4.16
CA VAL A 62 -4.38 5.51 3.45
C VAL A 62 -5.58 6.23 2.87
N ASN A 63 -5.78 7.51 3.25
CA ASN A 63 -6.87 8.37 2.79
C ASN A 63 -8.27 7.74 2.94
N GLY A 64 -8.48 6.90 3.96
CA GLY A 64 -9.75 6.20 4.19
C GLY A 64 -9.91 4.89 3.42
N TYR A 65 -8.92 4.45 2.64
CA TYR A 65 -8.90 3.15 1.97
C TYR A 65 -7.97 2.17 2.68
N LEU A 66 -8.38 0.91 2.79
CA LEU A 66 -7.57 -0.17 3.33
C LEU A 66 -6.79 -0.82 2.18
N LEU A 67 -5.48 -0.61 2.18
CA LEU A 67 -4.58 -1.12 1.16
C LEU A 67 -3.82 -2.33 1.68
N LYS A 68 -3.56 -3.30 0.81
CA LYS A 68 -2.82 -4.52 1.08
C LYS A 68 -1.61 -4.62 0.16
N LEU A 69 -0.44 -4.92 0.74
CA LEU A 69 0.72 -5.40 0.01
C LEU A 69 0.56 -6.90 -0.24
N VAL A 70 0.59 -7.29 -1.50
CA VAL A 70 0.51 -8.69 -1.94
C VAL A 70 1.86 -9.06 -2.54
N PRO A 71 2.63 -9.96 -1.92
CA PRO A 71 3.84 -10.50 -2.53
C PRO A 71 3.49 -11.20 -3.86
N ASP A 72 4.28 -10.95 -4.89
CA ASP A 72 4.11 -11.53 -6.22
C ASP A 72 5.48 -11.72 -6.89
N THR A 73 5.52 -12.54 -7.93
CA THR A 73 6.69 -12.72 -8.79
C THR A 73 6.32 -12.30 -10.22
N ASN A 74 7.02 -11.33 -10.78
CA ASN A 74 6.74 -10.83 -12.12
C ASN A 74 7.18 -11.82 -13.22
N GLN A 75 6.94 -11.47 -14.48
CA GLN A 75 7.25 -12.32 -15.64
C GLN A 75 8.76 -12.63 -15.79
N ASP A 76 9.62 -11.77 -15.24
CA ASP A 76 11.08 -11.93 -15.26
C ASP A 76 11.61 -12.72 -14.05
N GLY A 77 10.71 -13.25 -13.20
CA GLY A 77 11.09 -14.01 -12.00
C GLY A 77 11.51 -13.14 -10.81
N MET A 78 11.27 -11.82 -10.86
CA MET A 78 11.62 -10.89 -9.79
C MET A 78 10.48 -10.76 -8.78
N GLN A 79 10.84 -10.81 -7.49
CA GLN A 79 9.90 -10.59 -6.39
C GLN A 79 9.50 -9.12 -6.30
N ARG A 80 8.22 -8.88 -6.06
CA ARG A 80 7.61 -7.56 -5.93
C ARG A 80 6.46 -7.56 -4.93
N PHE A 81 6.05 -6.38 -4.52
CA PHE A 81 4.73 -6.16 -3.97
C PHE A 81 3.80 -5.57 -5.02
N LEU A 82 2.57 -6.07 -5.06
CA LEU A 82 1.42 -5.42 -5.68
C LEU A 82 0.57 -4.76 -4.59
N VAL A 83 -0.02 -3.61 -4.90
CA VAL A 83 -0.98 -2.96 -4.01
C VAL A 83 -2.40 -3.32 -4.43
N GLN A 84 -3.17 -3.85 -3.48
CA GLN A 84 -4.60 -4.12 -3.64
C GLN A 84 -5.40 -3.27 -2.67
N CYS A 85 -6.40 -2.54 -3.18
CA CYS A 85 -7.42 -1.92 -2.34
C CYS A 85 -8.45 -2.99 -1.94
N ILE A 86 -8.61 -3.24 -0.63
CA ILE A 86 -9.47 -4.31 -0.10
C ILE A 86 -10.65 -3.79 0.72
N GLY A 87 -10.84 -2.47 0.78
CA GLY A 87 -12.01 -1.85 1.38
C GLY A 87 -11.83 -0.34 1.60
N SER A 88 -12.91 0.32 2.00
CA SER A 88 -12.93 1.74 2.36
C SER A 88 -13.64 2.00 3.69
N SER A 89 -13.38 3.15 4.29
CA SER A 89 -14.09 3.62 5.47
C SER A 89 -15.58 3.86 5.20
N VAL A 90 -15.96 4.13 3.95
CA VAL A 90 -17.36 4.25 3.53
C VAL A 90 -18.06 2.89 3.59
N ASP A 91 -17.38 1.81 3.19
CA ASP A 91 -17.93 0.45 3.26
C ASP A 91 -18.23 0.03 4.71
N LYS A 92 -17.35 0.41 5.66
CA LYS A 92 -17.56 0.17 7.10
C LYS A 92 -18.82 0.87 7.62
N ILE A 93 -19.10 2.10 7.17
CA ILE A 93 -20.28 2.86 7.61
C ILE A 93 -21.56 2.31 6.98
N ALA A 94 -21.48 1.79 5.75
CA ALA A 94 -22.63 1.15 5.08
C ALA A 94 -23.09 -0.12 5.80
N LEU A 95 -22.18 -0.86 6.45
CA LEU A 95 -22.49 -2.06 7.24
C LEU A 95 -23.10 -1.77 8.63
N LEU A 96 -23.11 -0.50 9.07
CA LEU A 96 -23.66 -0.07 10.36
C LEU A 96 -25.08 0.52 10.26
N LYS A 97 -25.69 0.51 9.07
CA LYS A 97 -27.07 0.95 8.81
C LYS A 97 -27.99 -0.24 8.59
#